data_AF-A0A7C7E7D4-F1
#
_entry.id   AF-A0A7C7E7D4-F1
#
_cell.length_a   1.000
_cell.length_b   1.000
_cell.length_c   1.000
_cell.angle_alpha   90.00
_cell.angle_beta   90.00
_cell.angle_gamma   90.00
#
_symmetry.space_group_name_H-M   'P 1'
#
loop_
_entity.id
_entity.type
_entity.pdbx_description
1 polymer ?
#
loop_
_entity_poly.entity_id
_entity_poly.type
_entity_poly.pdbx_seq_one_letter_code
_entity_poly.pdbx_strand_id
1 'polypeptide(L)'
;MGKERPFPLKGLLLCIAVGLVLAPFVLRWLWFRDEYVFLTIEESSLNALSGWPMSFADIPQVFIDANEKALILSEKANLIGVHLGVHYSAVSQGVEFDEKLIFSRTGKASIDLSSPASFMISDMDGYLTELVNNDARIVKGNLEVKKTLRDGTVEITYGGQHITLKPGDVWAELLISEPTGVRAVSAADWEEEIDRCFRMGYPATRLAIANRGLWPKSNVKVGMYP
;
A
#
# COMPACT_ATOMS: atom_id res chain seq x y z
N MET A 1 -15.38 67.29 13.54
CA MET A 1 -15.07 66.04 14.28
C MET A 1 -15.30 64.85 13.37
N GLY A 2 -14.32 64.50 12.54
CA GLY A 2 -14.40 63.33 11.65
C GLY A 2 -13.91 62.09 12.39
N LYS A 3 -14.79 61.11 12.61
CA LYS A 3 -14.41 59.78 13.12
C LYS A 3 -13.65 59.05 12.02
N GLU A 4 -12.32 58.96 12.14
CA GLU A 4 -11.53 58.03 11.36
C GLU A 4 -11.97 56.60 11.69
N ARG A 5 -12.49 55.89 10.69
CA ARG A 5 -12.84 54.47 10.81
C ARG A 5 -11.54 53.67 10.82
N PRO A 6 -11.24 52.85 11.84
CA PRO A 6 -10.08 51.98 11.78
C PRO A 6 -10.46 50.74 10.96
N PHE A 7 -10.06 50.69 9.69
CA PHE A 7 -10.00 49.45 8.93
C PHE A 7 -8.64 49.44 8.19
N PRO A 8 -7.86 48.33 8.13
CA PRO A 8 -8.24 46.95 8.38
C PRO A 8 -7.13 46.13 9.09
N LEU A 9 -6.60 46.56 10.25
CA LEU A 9 -5.54 45.79 10.94
C LEU A 9 -5.98 44.35 11.26
N LYS A 10 -7.25 44.15 11.64
CA LYS A 10 -7.86 42.84 11.86
C LYS A 10 -7.98 42.02 10.57
N GLY A 11 -8.27 42.66 9.43
CA GLY A 11 -8.34 41.99 8.13
C GLY A 11 -6.96 41.56 7.64
N LEU A 12 -5.94 42.41 7.83
CA LEU A 12 -4.55 42.09 7.51
C LEU A 12 -4.02 40.93 8.37
N LEU A 13 -4.28 40.96 9.68
CA LEU A 13 -3.92 39.87 10.59
C LEU A 13 -4.63 38.56 10.23
N LEU A 14 -5.90 38.62 9.83
CA LEU A 14 -6.64 37.46 9.35
C LEU A 14 -6.02 36.89 8.07
N CYS A 15 -5.67 37.73 7.08
CA CYS A 15 -5.01 37.28 5.86
C CYS A 15 -3.63 36.66 6.12
N ILE A 16 -2.84 37.22 7.04
CA ILE A 16 -1.54 36.65 7.43
C ILE A 16 -1.74 35.31 8.15
N ALA A 17 -2.71 35.22 9.07
CA ALA A 17 -3.01 33.98 9.78
C ALA A 17 -3.48 32.88 8.81
N VAL A 18 -4.39 33.21 7.89
CA VAL A 18 -4.84 32.28 6.84
C VAL A 18 -3.67 31.88 5.93
N GLY A 19 -2.82 32.84 5.54
CA GLY A 19 -1.63 32.58 4.74
C GLY A 19 -0.64 31.63 5.42
N LEU A 20 -0.38 31.80 6.72
CA LEU A 20 0.51 30.92 7.50
C LEU A 20 -0.06 29.50 7.66
N VAL A 21 -1.38 29.37 7.79
CA VAL A 21 -2.05 28.07 7.87
C VAL A 21 -2.05 27.35 6.52
N LEU A 22 -2.28 28.08 5.42
CA LEU A 22 -2.35 27.51 4.07
C LEU A 22 -0.98 27.28 3.42
N ALA A 23 0.03 28.08 3.78
CA ALA A 23 1.39 27.97 3.24
C ALA A 23 1.97 26.55 3.24
N PRO A 24 1.91 25.76 4.34
CA PRO A 24 2.43 24.39 4.32
C PRO A 24 1.66 23.46 3.38
N PHE A 25 0.35 23.65 3.21
CA PHE A 25 -0.44 22.87 2.27
C PHE A 25 -0.09 23.21 0.82
N VAL A 26 0.07 24.50 0.51
CA VAL A 26 0.47 24.97 -0.83
C VAL A 26 1.89 24.52 -1.14
N LEU A 27 2.83 24.62 -0.20
CA LEU A 27 4.19 24.13 -0.38
C LEU A 27 4.22 22.63 -0.69
N ARG A 28 3.44 21.84 0.07
CA ARG A 28 3.39 20.40 -0.10
C ARG A 28 2.77 20.01 -1.43
N TRP A 29 1.72 20.71 -1.86
CA TRP A 29 1.15 20.57 -3.19
C TRP A 29 2.20 20.84 -4.28
N LEU A 30 2.97 21.92 -4.14
CA LEU A 30 4.02 22.27 -5.10
C LEU A 30 5.13 21.23 -5.17
N TRP A 31 5.51 20.63 -4.04
CA TRP A 31 6.55 19.58 -4.00
C TRP A 31 6.17 18.32 -4.78
N PHE A 32 4.89 17.96 -4.78
CA PHE A 32 4.35 16.78 -5.45
C PHE A 32 3.46 17.17 -6.63
N ARG A 33 3.78 18.28 -7.30
CA ARG A 33 2.95 18.76 -8.41
C ARG A 33 2.90 17.72 -9.53
N ASP A 34 4.09 17.31 -9.98
CA ASP A 34 4.27 16.45 -11.15
C ASP A 34 4.59 15.00 -10.77
N GLU A 35 4.97 14.76 -9.52
CA GLU A 35 5.37 13.45 -9.00
C GLU A 35 4.62 13.08 -7.72
N TYR A 36 4.62 11.79 -7.38
CA TYR A 36 4.12 11.25 -6.12
C TYR A 36 5.05 10.15 -5.63
N VAL A 37 5.07 9.88 -4.33
CA VAL A 37 5.81 8.71 -3.79
C VAL A 37 5.00 7.45 -4.04
N PHE A 38 5.62 6.41 -4.56
CA PHE A 38 4.95 5.14 -4.78
C PHE A 38 5.48 4.05 -3.85
N LEU A 39 4.57 3.38 -3.14
CA LEU A 39 4.86 2.23 -2.28
C LEU A 39 4.18 0.98 -2.83
N THR A 40 4.87 -0.14 -2.80
CA THR A 40 4.29 -1.47 -3.03
C THR A 40 4.33 -2.27 -1.73
N ILE A 41 3.21 -2.89 -1.39
CA ILE A 41 3.05 -3.73 -0.21
C ILE A 41 2.61 -5.10 -0.69
N GLU A 42 3.49 -6.08 -0.52
CA GLU A 42 3.28 -7.44 -1.02
C GLU A 42 3.08 -8.37 0.18
N GLU A 43 1.88 -8.93 0.30
CA GLU A 43 1.59 -10.05 1.20
C GLU A 43 1.74 -11.35 0.41
N SER A 44 2.58 -12.27 0.89
CA SER A 44 2.81 -13.56 0.27
C SER A 44 2.61 -14.67 1.29
N SER A 45 1.51 -15.41 1.15
CA SER A 45 1.12 -16.47 2.07
C SER A 45 1.30 -17.85 1.44
N LEU A 46 1.82 -18.81 2.21
CA LEU A 46 2.04 -20.17 1.73
C LEU A 46 0.74 -20.98 1.63
N ASN A 47 -0.21 -20.74 2.54
CA ASN A 47 -1.44 -21.54 2.69
C ASN A 47 -2.73 -20.72 2.66
N ALA A 48 -2.68 -19.46 2.18
CA ALA A 48 -3.88 -18.63 2.11
C ALA A 48 -4.87 -19.08 1.04
N LEU A 49 -4.43 -19.82 0.01
CA LEU A 49 -5.34 -20.48 -0.93
C LEU A 49 -5.55 -21.95 -0.57
N SER A 50 -6.81 -22.35 -0.47
CA SER A 50 -7.24 -23.73 -0.19
C SER A 50 -7.27 -24.62 -1.43
N GLY A 51 -7.18 -24.02 -2.63
CA GLY A 51 -7.21 -24.72 -3.90
C GLY A 51 -6.76 -23.84 -5.06
N TRP A 52 -6.57 -24.45 -6.23
CA TRP A 52 -6.18 -23.76 -7.46
C TRP A 52 -7.40 -23.38 -8.29
N PRO A 53 -7.49 -22.13 -8.79
CA PRO A 53 -8.56 -21.74 -9.69
C PRO A 53 -8.42 -22.45 -11.04
N MET A 54 -9.51 -23.06 -11.53
CA MET A 54 -9.52 -23.71 -12.84
C MET A 54 -9.67 -22.72 -14.01
N SER A 55 -10.11 -21.50 -13.73
CA SER A 55 -10.10 -20.39 -14.68
C SER A 55 -9.72 -19.10 -13.97
N PHE A 56 -8.87 -18.31 -14.62
CA PHE A 56 -8.52 -16.96 -14.18
C PHE A 56 -9.47 -15.99 -14.88
N ALA A 57 -10.47 -15.48 -14.15
CA ALA A 57 -11.34 -14.42 -14.66
C ALA A 57 -10.84 -13.02 -14.27
N ASP A 58 -10.06 -12.91 -13.18
CA ASP A 58 -9.58 -11.63 -12.68
C ASP A 58 -8.23 -11.27 -13.30
N ILE A 59 -8.31 -10.28 -14.19
CA ILE A 59 -7.16 -9.57 -14.75
C ILE A 59 -6.70 -8.57 -13.68
N PRO A 60 -5.40 -8.53 -13.30
CA PRO A 60 -4.91 -7.55 -12.34
C PRO A 60 -5.30 -6.15 -12.80
N GLN A 61 -5.79 -5.32 -11.88
CA GLN A 61 -6.32 -3.99 -12.22
C GLN A 61 -5.20 -2.97 -12.42
N VAL A 62 -3.98 -3.29 -11.98
CA VAL A 62 -2.85 -2.37 -11.91
C VAL A 62 -1.55 -3.00 -12.42
N PHE A 63 -1.04 -2.52 -13.56
CA PHE A 63 0.29 -2.89 -14.03
C PHE A 63 1.33 -1.94 -13.48
N ILE A 64 2.42 -2.50 -12.97
CA ILE A 64 3.54 -1.73 -12.42
C ILE A 64 4.79 -2.02 -13.26
N ASP A 65 5.22 -1.03 -14.04
CA ASP A 65 6.56 -1.04 -14.64
C ASP A 65 7.51 -0.23 -13.76
N ALA A 66 8.30 -0.94 -12.95
CA ALA A 66 9.27 -0.30 -12.06
C ALA A 66 10.44 0.34 -12.80
N ASN A 67 10.78 -0.12 -14.01
CA ASN A 67 11.89 0.41 -14.81
C ASN A 67 11.48 1.75 -15.44
N GLU A 68 10.30 1.79 -16.04
CA GLU A 68 9.75 3.02 -16.65
C GLU A 68 9.08 3.96 -15.62
N LYS A 69 8.94 3.50 -14.37
CA LYS A 69 8.12 4.15 -13.33
C LYS A 69 6.73 4.49 -13.86
N ALA A 70 6.12 3.49 -14.50
CA ALA A 70 4.82 3.63 -15.14
C ALA A 70 3.78 2.75 -14.46
N LEU A 71 2.58 3.30 -14.30
CA LEU A 71 1.44 2.63 -13.69
C LEU A 71 0.32 2.58 -14.73
N ILE A 72 -0.10 1.38 -15.13
CA ILE A 72 -1.22 1.23 -16.06
C ILE A 72 -2.44 0.78 -15.27
N LEU A 73 -3.53 1.53 -15.40
CA LEU A 73 -4.78 1.30 -14.70
C LEU A 73 -5.86 0.89 -15.69
N SER A 74 -6.81 0.08 -15.23
CA SER A 74 -8.05 -0.18 -15.95
C SER A 74 -8.88 1.09 -16.18
N GLU A 75 -8.83 2.03 -15.23
CA GLU A 75 -9.60 3.27 -15.25
C GLU A 75 -8.75 4.52 -14.99
N LYS A 76 -9.27 5.67 -15.42
CA LYS A 76 -8.57 6.95 -15.26
C LYS A 76 -8.58 7.44 -13.81
N ALA A 77 -7.41 7.54 -13.20
CA ALA A 77 -7.24 8.15 -11.88
C ALA A 77 -7.07 9.68 -11.93
N ASN A 78 -7.62 10.38 -10.94
CA ASN A 78 -7.37 11.81 -10.73
C ASN A 78 -6.18 12.02 -9.77
N LEU A 79 -5.04 12.46 -10.32
CA LEU A 79 -3.78 12.63 -9.58
C LEU A 79 -3.51 14.06 -9.09
N ILE A 80 -4.47 14.97 -9.23
CA ILE A 80 -4.33 16.35 -8.76
C ILE A 80 -4.13 16.35 -7.24
N GLY A 81 -3.02 16.95 -6.81
CA GLY A 81 -2.63 17.04 -5.40
C GLY A 81 -2.25 15.72 -4.74
N VAL A 82 -2.12 14.62 -5.48
CA VAL A 82 -1.67 13.33 -4.93
C VAL A 82 -0.20 13.40 -4.56
N HIS A 83 0.13 12.96 -3.35
CA HIS A 83 1.50 12.93 -2.81
C HIS A 83 2.02 11.50 -2.62
N LEU A 84 1.12 10.53 -2.46
CA LEU A 84 1.43 9.13 -2.17
C LEU A 84 0.49 8.23 -2.97
N GLY A 85 1.04 7.22 -3.62
CA GLY A 85 0.34 6.08 -4.19
C GLY A 85 0.78 4.83 -3.43
N VAL A 86 -0.16 3.99 -3.02
CA VAL A 86 0.13 2.71 -2.36
C VAL A 86 -0.59 1.61 -3.10
N HIS A 87 0.17 0.66 -3.63
CA HIS A 87 -0.34 -0.58 -4.18
C HIS A 87 -0.12 -1.69 -3.16
N TYR A 88 -1.18 -2.44 -2.89
CA TYR A 88 -1.17 -3.62 -2.06
C TYR A 88 -1.64 -4.81 -2.88
N SER A 89 -0.92 -5.92 -2.78
CA SER A 89 -1.27 -7.19 -3.41
C SER A 89 -1.08 -8.32 -2.42
N ALA A 90 -2.05 -9.24 -2.35
CA ALA A 90 -1.97 -10.48 -1.60
C ALA A 90 -1.90 -11.66 -2.56
N VAL A 91 -0.86 -12.49 -2.40
CA VAL A 91 -0.55 -13.61 -3.28
C VAL A 91 -0.39 -14.88 -2.46
N SER A 92 -0.89 -15.99 -2.98
CA SER A 92 -0.57 -17.33 -2.47
C SER A 92 -0.27 -18.25 -3.63
N GLN A 93 0.84 -18.99 -3.56
CA GLN A 93 1.24 -19.96 -4.59
C GLN A 93 1.32 -19.37 -6.01
N GLY A 94 1.59 -18.07 -6.13
CA GLY A 94 1.67 -17.36 -7.42
C GLY A 94 0.33 -16.84 -7.95
N VAL A 95 -0.77 -17.03 -7.20
CA VAL A 95 -2.09 -16.49 -7.53
C VAL A 95 -2.38 -15.27 -6.65
N GLU A 96 -2.61 -14.12 -7.28
CA GLU A 96 -3.11 -12.92 -6.61
C GLU A 96 -4.61 -13.07 -6.31
N PHE A 97 -5.01 -12.75 -5.08
CA PHE A 97 -6.38 -12.94 -4.60
C PHE A 97 -6.98 -11.71 -3.91
N ASP A 98 -6.18 -10.67 -3.65
CA ASP A 98 -6.65 -9.36 -3.18
C ASP A 98 -5.69 -8.29 -3.70
N GLU A 99 -6.23 -7.20 -4.25
CA GLU A 99 -5.49 -6.08 -4.79
C GLU A 99 -6.15 -4.75 -4.38
N LYS A 100 -5.35 -3.78 -3.92
CA LYS A 100 -5.82 -2.45 -3.55
C LYS A 100 -4.85 -1.38 -4.03
N LEU A 101 -5.38 -0.33 -4.66
CA LEU A 101 -4.63 0.86 -5.03
C LEU A 101 -5.20 2.11 -4.36
N ILE A 102 -4.36 2.84 -3.63
CA ILE A 102 -4.76 4.04 -2.89
C ILE A 102 -3.91 5.22 -3.37
N PHE A 103 -4.58 6.29 -3.82
CA PHE A 103 -3.94 7.59 -4.03
C PHE A 103 -4.32 8.57 -2.91
N SER A 104 -3.31 9.08 -2.22
CA SER A 104 -3.48 9.99 -1.09
C SER A 104 -2.94 11.38 -1.38
N ARG A 105 -3.79 12.38 -1.17
CA ARG A 105 -3.44 13.81 -1.23
C ARG A 105 -2.78 14.34 0.05
N THR A 106 -2.88 13.60 1.15
CA THR A 106 -2.29 14.02 2.44
C THR A 106 -0.90 13.43 2.63
N GLY A 107 -0.45 12.54 1.73
CA GLY A 107 0.78 11.76 1.92
C GLY A 107 0.70 10.83 3.12
N LYS A 108 -0.51 10.30 3.38
CA LYS A 108 -0.81 9.35 4.46
C LYS A 108 -1.78 8.29 3.96
N ALA A 109 -1.64 7.06 4.40
CA ALA A 109 -2.51 5.95 4.04
C ALA A 109 -2.64 4.99 5.23
N SER A 110 -3.74 4.26 5.30
CA SER A 110 -3.93 3.15 6.23
C SER A 110 -4.48 1.97 5.45
N ILE A 111 -3.91 0.79 5.67
CA ILE A 111 -4.31 -0.46 5.04
C ILE A 111 -4.62 -1.44 6.15
N ASP A 112 -5.87 -1.90 6.16
CA ASP A 112 -6.32 -2.95 7.05
C ASP A 112 -5.91 -4.31 6.48
N LEU A 113 -4.70 -4.75 6.81
CA LEU A 113 -4.17 -6.04 6.38
C LEU A 113 -4.93 -7.21 7.05
N SER A 114 -5.55 -6.97 8.21
CA SER A 114 -6.35 -7.96 8.94
C SER A 114 -7.76 -8.14 8.38
N SER A 115 -8.20 -7.27 7.46
CA SER A 115 -9.48 -7.44 6.79
C SER A 115 -9.51 -8.78 6.05
N PRO A 116 -10.59 -9.57 6.19
CA PRO A 116 -10.74 -10.80 5.44
C PRO A 116 -10.71 -10.52 3.93
N ALA A 117 -9.89 -11.26 3.21
CA ALA A 117 -9.90 -11.31 1.76
C ALA A 117 -10.89 -12.39 1.30
N SER A 118 -11.44 -12.22 0.11
CA SER A 118 -12.38 -13.17 -0.50
C SER A 118 -12.03 -13.35 -1.95
N PHE A 119 -11.95 -14.61 -2.38
CA PHE A 119 -11.71 -14.99 -3.76
C PHE A 119 -12.64 -16.15 -4.12
N MET A 120 -13.79 -15.76 -4.68
CA MET A 120 -14.87 -16.68 -5.04
C MET A 120 -14.67 -17.18 -6.47
N ILE A 121 -14.61 -18.49 -6.66
CA ILE A 121 -14.58 -19.12 -7.99
C ILE A 121 -15.76 -20.04 -8.20
N SER A 122 -16.16 -20.26 -9.45
CA SER A 122 -17.08 -21.34 -9.77
C SER A 122 -16.36 -22.69 -9.73
N ASP A 123 -16.94 -23.65 -9.01
CA ASP A 123 -16.51 -25.05 -9.02
C ASP A 123 -17.00 -25.79 -10.29
N MET A 124 -16.74 -27.11 -10.35
CA MET A 124 -17.14 -27.96 -11.47
C MET A 124 -18.67 -28.07 -11.65
N ASP A 125 -19.44 -27.86 -10.58
CA ASP A 125 -20.90 -27.91 -10.57
C ASP A 125 -21.52 -26.52 -10.77
N GLY A 126 -20.70 -25.47 -10.90
CA GLY A 126 -21.10 -24.09 -11.13
C GLY A 126 -21.41 -23.30 -9.86
N TYR A 127 -21.17 -23.85 -8.66
CA TYR A 127 -21.35 -23.15 -7.40
C TYR A 127 -20.15 -22.27 -7.06
N LEU A 128 -20.42 -21.10 -6.47
CA LEU A 128 -19.36 -20.22 -5.98
C LEU A 128 -18.75 -20.79 -4.70
N THR A 129 -17.46 -21.06 -4.73
CA THR A 129 -16.65 -21.56 -3.62
C THR A 129 -15.59 -20.53 -3.23
N GLU A 130 -15.46 -20.28 -1.93
CA GLU A 130 -14.40 -19.44 -1.36
C GLU A 130 -13.07 -20.19 -1.34
N LEU A 131 -12.02 -19.59 -1.90
CA LEU A 131 -10.68 -20.17 -1.90
C LEU A 131 -9.76 -19.61 -0.83
N VAL A 132 -10.07 -18.46 -0.24
CA VAL A 132 -9.19 -17.83 0.73
C VAL A 132 -9.41 -18.41 2.12
N ASN A 133 -8.36 -19.05 2.65
CA ASN A 133 -8.23 -19.36 4.06
C ASN A 133 -7.60 -18.16 4.79
N ASN A 134 -8.44 -17.29 5.36
CA ASN A 134 -7.97 -16.11 6.09
C ASN A 134 -7.20 -16.44 7.37
N ASP A 135 -7.41 -17.61 7.99
CA ASP A 135 -6.65 -18.02 9.18
C ASP A 135 -5.17 -18.30 8.86
N ALA A 136 -4.85 -18.55 7.58
CA ALA A 136 -3.49 -18.74 7.10
C ALA A 136 -2.79 -17.42 6.71
N ARG A 137 -3.49 -16.27 6.78
CA ARG A 137 -2.92 -14.94 6.54
C ARG A 137 -2.45 -14.33 7.86
N ILE A 138 -1.15 -14.41 8.10
CA ILE A 138 -0.55 -13.97 9.37
C ILE A 138 0.03 -12.55 9.21
N VAL A 139 -0.59 -11.57 9.85
CA VAL A 139 -0.14 -10.17 9.88
C VAL A 139 -0.28 -9.58 11.29
N LYS A 140 0.47 -8.53 11.59
CA LYS A 140 0.46 -7.83 12.91
C LYS A 140 -0.55 -6.68 12.98
N GLY A 141 -1.60 -6.73 12.17
CA GLY A 141 -2.62 -5.69 12.07
C GLY A 141 -2.34 -4.66 10.98
N ASN A 142 -2.85 -3.44 11.18
CA ASN A 142 -2.86 -2.42 10.14
C ASN A 142 -1.47 -1.86 9.84
N LEU A 143 -1.27 -1.52 8.56
CA LEU A 143 -0.12 -0.76 8.10
C LEU A 143 -0.53 0.69 7.87
N GLU A 144 0.19 1.62 8.48
CA GLU A 144 -0.11 3.04 8.40
C GLU A 144 1.10 3.84 7.89
N VAL A 145 0.95 4.51 6.75
CA VAL A 145 1.89 5.53 6.30
C VAL A 145 1.57 6.83 7.04
N LYS A 146 2.38 7.17 8.04
CA LYS A 146 2.19 8.35 8.89
C LYS A 146 2.60 9.63 8.19
N LYS A 147 3.62 9.55 7.33
CA LYS A 147 4.22 10.72 6.69
C LYS A 147 4.97 10.36 5.42
N THR A 148 4.91 11.29 4.47
CA THR A 148 5.70 11.29 3.23
C THR A 148 6.47 12.61 3.16
N LEU A 149 7.80 12.51 2.99
CA LEU A 149 8.73 13.62 2.88
C LEU A 149 9.03 13.97 1.43
N ARG A 150 9.56 15.19 1.21
CA ARG A 150 9.85 15.73 -0.13
C ARG A 150 10.87 14.90 -0.91
N ASP A 151 11.84 14.31 -0.21
CA ASP A 151 12.87 13.45 -0.81
C ASP A 151 12.34 12.06 -1.18
N GLY A 152 11.06 11.79 -0.95
CA GLY A 152 10.43 10.50 -1.18
C GLY A 152 10.49 9.55 0.00
N THR A 153 11.13 9.93 1.11
CA THR A 153 11.18 9.10 2.33
C THR A 153 9.78 8.96 2.94
N VAL A 154 9.46 7.76 3.41
CA VAL A 154 8.19 7.46 4.11
C VAL A 154 8.43 6.97 5.52
N GLU A 155 7.55 7.37 6.42
CA GLU A 155 7.48 6.90 7.81
C GLU A 155 6.23 6.04 7.97
N ILE A 156 6.42 4.78 8.36
CA ILE A 156 5.39 3.74 8.42
C ILE A 156 5.27 3.22 9.86
N THR A 157 4.06 2.88 10.27
CA THR A 157 3.79 2.11 11.49
C THR A 157 3.13 0.80 11.13
N TYR A 158 3.67 -0.31 11.64
CA TYR A 158 3.11 -1.64 11.42
C TYR A 158 3.49 -2.55 12.60
N GLY A 159 2.53 -3.29 13.15
CA GLY A 159 2.76 -4.19 14.29
C GLY A 159 3.39 -3.51 15.52
N GLY A 160 3.11 -2.22 15.74
CA GLY A 160 3.71 -1.40 16.79
C GLY A 160 5.14 -0.91 16.51
N GLN A 161 5.74 -1.28 15.39
CA GLN A 161 7.07 -0.84 14.98
C GLN A 161 6.99 0.44 14.12
N HIS A 162 8.01 1.29 14.24
CA HIS A 162 8.21 2.44 13.36
C HIS A 162 9.28 2.11 12.32
N ILE A 163 8.94 2.25 11.04
CA ILE A 163 9.79 1.90 9.91
C ILE A 163 9.99 3.16 9.07
N THR A 164 11.23 3.48 8.73
CA THR A 164 11.57 4.59 7.84
C THR A 164 12.21 4.03 6.56
N LEU A 165 11.62 4.32 5.41
CA LEU A 165 12.12 3.86 4.11
C LEU A 165 12.44 5.04 3.21
N LYS A 166 13.69 5.16 2.78
CA LYS A 166 14.11 6.06 1.70
C LYS A 166 13.72 5.47 0.33
N PRO A 167 13.71 6.26 -0.75
CA PRO A 167 13.55 5.71 -2.09
C PRO A 167 14.54 4.59 -2.38
N GLY A 168 14.02 3.44 -2.82
CA GLY A 168 14.80 2.22 -3.07
C GLY A 168 14.89 1.26 -1.89
N ASP A 169 14.56 1.71 -0.67
CA ASP A 169 14.59 0.84 0.50
C ASP A 169 13.43 -0.17 0.47
N VAL A 170 13.72 -1.36 0.99
CA VAL A 170 12.76 -2.43 1.19
C VAL A 170 12.85 -2.89 2.64
N TRP A 171 11.69 -3.04 3.27
CA TRP A 171 11.54 -3.74 4.54
C TRP A 171 10.67 -4.96 4.33
N ALA A 172 10.98 -6.07 5.00
CA ALA A 172 10.15 -7.26 4.93
C ALA A 172 10.26 -8.08 6.21
N GLU A 173 9.20 -8.81 6.52
CA GLU A 173 9.14 -9.78 7.60
C GLU A 173 8.54 -11.10 7.11
N LEU A 174 8.88 -12.19 7.80
CA LEU A 174 8.25 -13.49 7.66
C LEU A 174 7.68 -13.90 9.02
N LEU A 175 6.39 -14.22 9.05
CA LEU A 175 5.69 -14.76 10.20
C LEU A 175 5.25 -16.19 9.93
N ILE A 176 5.37 -17.05 10.93
CA ILE A 176 4.92 -18.45 10.89
C ILE A 176 3.95 -18.68 12.03
N SER A 177 2.86 -19.39 11.74
CA SER A 177 1.89 -19.86 12.73
C SER A 177 2.19 -21.32 13.07
N GLU A 178 2.74 -21.54 14.25
CA GLU A 178 3.03 -22.86 14.80
C GLU A 178 1.98 -23.22 15.87
N PRO A 179 1.87 -24.49 16.31
CA PRO A 179 0.96 -24.87 17.38
C PRO A 179 1.16 -24.09 18.70
N THR A 180 2.37 -23.59 18.93
CA THR A 180 2.73 -22.78 20.11
C THR A 180 2.40 -21.29 19.95
N GLY A 181 2.00 -20.86 18.76
CA GLY A 181 1.68 -19.47 18.44
C GLY A 181 2.43 -18.94 17.23
N VAL A 182 2.26 -17.64 16.98
CA VAL A 182 2.91 -16.94 15.88
C VAL A 182 4.30 -16.47 16.29
N ARG A 183 5.30 -16.68 15.43
CA ARG A 183 6.64 -16.12 15.60
C ARG A 183 7.16 -15.45 14.33
N ALA A 184 8.03 -14.47 14.51
CA ALA A 184 8.80 -13.87 13.43
C ALA A 184 10.08 -14.67 13.17
N VAL A 185 10.50 -14.71 11.90
CA VAL A 185 11.71 -15.41 11.45
C VAL A 185 12.78 -14.40 11.05
N SER A 186 14.02 -14.68 11.45
CA SER A 186 15.19 -13.93 11.00
C SER A 186 15.38 -14.09 9.49
N ALA A 187 15.74 -12.99 8.79
CA ALA A 187 15.92 -12.99 7.34
C ALA A 187 16.94 -14.03 6.83
N ALA A 188 17.92 -14.38 7.66
CA ALA A 188 18.93 -15.40 7.32
C ALA A 188 18.36 -16.81 7.21
N ASP A 189 17.23 -17.09 7.88
CA ASP A 189 16.67 -18.44 8.03
C ASP A 189 15.39 -18.63 7.20
N TRP A 190 15.01 -17.64 6.38
CA TRP A 190 13.72 -17.66 5.67
C TRP A 190 13.56 -18.86 4.75
N GLU A 191 14.59 -19.21 3.98
CA GLU A 191 14.53 -20.33 3.03
C GLU A 191 14.30 -21.66 3.77
N GLU A 192 15.12 -21.95 4.77
CA GLU A 192 15.00 -23.17 5.58
C GLU A 192 13.63 -23.27 6.28
N GLU A 193 13.15 -22.15 6.80
CA GLU A 193 11.89 -22.10 7.54
C GLU A 193 10.66 -22.20 6.65
N ILE A 194 10.69 -21.60 5.45
CA ILE A 194 9.64 -21.78 4.44
C ILE A 194 9.55 -23.25 4.03
N ASP A 195 10.69 -23.89 3.77
CA ASP A 195 10.76 -25.31 3.44
C ASP A 195 10.20 -26.19 4.57
N ARG A 196 10.53 -25.85 5.83
CA ARG A 196 9.97 -26.54 6.99
C ARG A 196 8.46 -26.33 7.09
N CYS A 197 7.96 -25.11 6.92
CA CYS A 197 6.54 -24.82 6.95
C CYS A 197 5.77 -25.60 5.88
N PHE A 198 6.33 -25.66 4.66
CA PHE A 198 5.76 -26.44 3.56
C PHE A 198 5.61 -27.92 3.94
N ARG A 199 6.67 -28.54 4.49
CA ARG A 199 6.63 -29.95 4.93
C ARG A 199 5.65 -30.20 6.08
N MET A 200 5.55 -29.26 7.01
CA MET A 200 4.73 -29.38 8.22
C MET A 200 3.28 -28.93 8.02
N GLY A 201 2.97 -28.27 6.90
CA GLY A 201 1.68 -27.63 6.66
C GLY A 201 1.41 -26.42 7.55
N TYR A 202 2.47 -25.74 8.03
CA TYR A 202 2.33 -24.56 8.87
C TYR A 202 2.11 -23.31 8.02
N PRO A 203 1.09 -22.49 8.31
CA PRO A 203 0.91 -21.21 7.63
C PRO A 203 2.12 -20.31 7.83
N ALA A 204 2.57 -19.69 6.75
CA ALA A 204 3.60 -18.68 6.76
C ALA A 204 3.18 -17.52 5.85
N THR A 205 3.41 -16.29 6.30
CA THR A 205 3.15 -15.07 5.53
C THR A 205 4.38 -14.18 5.56
N ARG A 206 4.87 -13.83 4.37
CA ARG A 206 5.81 -12.74 4.17
C ARG A 206 5.04 -11.45 3.91
N LEU A 207 5.39 -10.37 4.60
CA LEU A 207 4.97 -9.02 4.25
C LEU A 207 6.20 -8.23 3.81
N ALA A 208 6.17 -7.67 2.60
CA ALA A 208 7.23 -6.81 2.09
C ALA A 208 6.69 -5.42 1.73
N ILE A 209 7.43 -4.39 2.09
CA ILE A 209 7.11 -2.99 1.82
C ILE A 209 8.30 -2.39 1.08
N ALA A 210 8.10 -1.95 -0.15
CA ALA A 210 9.13 -1.30 -0.94
C ALA A 210 8.77 0.14 -1.23
N ASN A 211 9.70 1.05 -0.94
CA ASN A 211 9.59 2.43 -1.38
C ASN A 211 10.16 2.58 -2.78
N ARG A 212 9.28 2.65 -3.79
CA ARG A 212 9.66 2.79 -5.20
C ARG A 212 10.08 4.21 -5.57
N GLY A 213 10.10 5.14 -4.61
CA GLY A 213 10.53 6.51 -4.76
C GLY A 213 9.50 7.41 -5.44
N LEU A 214 9.99 8.50 -6.04
CA LEU A 214 9.17 9.46 -6.78
C LEU A 214 8.85 8.94 -8.19
N TRP A 215 7.56 8.93 -8.49
CA TRP A 215 6.96 8.47 -9.75
C TRP A 215 6.25 9.64 -10.44
N PRO A 216 6.45 9.82 -11.76
CA PRO A 216 5.82 10.90 -12.49
C PRO A 216 4.34 10.60 -12.74
N LYS A 217 3.48 11.56 -12.41
CA LYS A 217 2.02 11.45 -12.64
C LYS A 217 1.66 11.34 -14.13
N SER A 218 2.52 11.85 -15.01
CA SER A 218 2.36 11.71 -16.46
C SER A 218 2.50 10.27 -16.95
N ASN A 219 3.12 9.39 -16.16
CA ASN A 219 3.30 7.98 -16.52
C ASN A 219 2.23 7.07 -15.89
N VAL A 220 1.19 7.65 -15.30
CA VAL A 220 -0.02 6.90 -14.95
C VAL A 220 -0.96 6.92 -16.15
N LYS A 221 -1.15 5.76 -16.77
CA LYS A 221 -1.85 5.59 -18.04
C LYS A 221 -3.09 4.72 -17.85
N VAL A 222 -4.04 4.85 -18.76
CA VAL A 222 -5.18 3.94 -18.89
C VAL A 222 -4.91 3.02 -20.06
N GLY A 223 -5.08 1.72 -19.88
CA GLY A 223 -4.89 0.76 -20.94
C GLY A 223 -5.25 -0.66 -20.51
N MET A 224 -5.50 -1.50 -21.51
CA MET A 224 -5.43 -2.95 -21.30
C MET A 224 -3.96 -3.36 -21.36
N TYR A 225 -3.59 -4.32 -20.52
CA TYR A 225 -2.26 -4.91 -20.54
C TYR A 225 -1.89 -5.41 -21.95
N PRO A 226 -0.61 -5.35 -22.35
CA PRO A 226 -0.13 -6.11 -23.51
C PRO A 226 -0.26 -7.62 -23.31
#